data_AF-A0A1C3IQ68-F1
#
_entry.id   AF-A0A1C3IQ68-F1
#
_cell.length_a   1.000
_cell.length_b   1.000
_cell.length_c   1.000
_cell.angle_alpha   90.00
_cell.angle_beta   90.00
_cell.angle_gamma   90.00
#
_symmetry.space_group_name_H-M   'P 1'
#
loop_
_entity.id
_entity.type
_entity.pdbx_description
1 polymer ?
#
loop_
_entity_poly.entity_id
_entity_poly.type
_entity_poly.pdbx_seq_one_letter_code
_entity_poly.pdbx_strand_id
1 'polypeptide(L)'
;MSMRNRIKKSVAVANSKNAAREMQLLLDTRFDLESLSPAIKDHEKYQALMDVIQVASDRNLSVAELESNIRYLGEGAWELTQDIIKAVS
;
A
#
# COMPACT_ATOMS: atom_id res chain seq x y z
N MET A 1 -16.74 16.32 34.87
CA MET A 1 -16.01 15.86 33.66
C MET A 1 -15.91 17.01 32.67
N SER A 2 -14.70 17.43 32.27
CA SER A 2 -14.50 18.55 31.33
C SER A 2 -14.73 18.14 29.88
N MET A 3 -15.26 19.05 29.04
CA MET A 3 -15.46 18.86 27.59
C MET A 3 -14.22 18.30 26.88
N ARG A 4 -13.03 18.72 27.32
CA ARG A 4 -11.73 18.23 26.80
C ARG A 4 -11.57 16.70 26.94
N ASN A 5 -12.05 16.12 28.04
CA ASN A 5 -11.98 14.67 28.25
C ASN A 5 -13.02 13.91 27.42
N ARG A 6 -14.18 14.52 27.12
CA ARG A 6 -15.19 13.92 26.22
C ARG A 6 -14.68 13.87 24.78
N ILE A 7 -14.03 14.94 24.32
CA ILE A 7 -13.43 15.01 22.97
C ILE A 7 -12.30 13.96 22.82
N LYS A 8 -11.36 13.90 23.77
CA LYS A 8 -10.28 12.89 23.73
C LYS A 8 -10.81 11.46 23.69
N LYS A 9 -11.84 11.16 24.49
CA LYS A 9 -12.47 9.83 24.52
C LYS A 9 -13.19 9.52 23.22
N SER A 10 -13.88 10.50 22.62
CA SER A 10 -14.53 10.37 21.32
C SER A 10 -13.53 10.11 20.19
N VAL A 11 -12.40 10.83 20.18
CA VAL A 11 -11.34 10.64 19.18
C VAL A 11 -10.68 9.27 19.34
N ALA A 12 -10.39 8.85 20.57
CA ALA A 12 -9.82 7.51 20.81
C ALA A 12 -10.74 6.38 20.32
N VAL A 13 -12.05 6.50 20.54
CA VAL A 13 -13.05 5.53 20.06
C VAL A 13 -13.20 5.57 18.54
N ALA A 14 -13.11 6.75 17.92
CA ALA A 14 -13.12 6.88 16.46
C ALA A 14 -11.88 6.22 15.83
N ASN A 15 -10.70 6.50 16.38
CA ASN A 15 -9.44 5.90 15.92
C ASN A 15 -9.44 4.38 16.08
N SER A 16 -9.93 3.85 17.21
CA SER A 16 -9.99 2.40 17.41
C SER A 16 -10.95 1.73 16.42
N LYS A 17 -12.08 2.38 16.10
CA LYS A 17 -13.02 1.88 15.07
C LYS A 17 -12.43 1.94 13.67
N ASN A 18 -11.64 2.97 13.36
CA ASN A 18 -10.99 3.09 12.06
C ASN A 18 -9.89 2.05 11.89
N ALA A 19 -9.03 1.85 12.90
CA ALA A 19 -7.99 0.83 12.89
C ALA A 19 -8.59 -0.58 12.76
N ALA A 20 -9.69 -0.87 13.45
CA ALA A 20 -10.39 -2.15 13.31
C ALA A 20 -10.96 -2.34 11.89
N ARG A 21 -11.53 -1.29 11.30
CA ARG A 21 -12.05 -1.32 9.92
C ARG A 21 -10.93 -1.47 8.89
N GLU A 22 -9.81 -0.77 9.06
CA GLU A 22 -8.63 -0.87 8.19
C GLU A 22 -8.02 -2.28 8.26
N MET A 23 -7.91 -2.86 9.45
CA MET A 23 -7.44 -4.23 9.63
C MET A 23 -8.42 -5.25 9.06
N GLN A 24 -9.73 -5.03 9.21
CA GLN A 24 -10.75 -5.86 8.57
C GLN A 24 -10.65 -5.78 7.04
N LEU A 25 -10.46 -4.58 6.47
CA LEU A 25 -10.21 -4.38 5.05
C LEU A 25 -8.96 -5.13 4.57
N LEU A 26 -7.86 -5.07 5.32
CA LEU A 26 -6.64 -5.81 4.99
C LEU A 26 -6.84 -7.33 5.03
N LEU A 27 -7.65 -7.83 5.98
CA LEU A 27 -8.00 -9.26 6.09
C LEU A 27 -8.98 -9.72 5.00
N ASP A 28 -9.95 -8.87 4.64
CA ASP A 28 -10.95 -9.14 3.60
C ASP A 28 -10.36 -8.97 2.19
N THR A 29 -9.28 -8.19 2.06
CA THR A 29 -8.46 -8.16 0.84
C THR A 29 -7.71 -9.49 0.77
N ARG A 30 -8.34 -10.49 0.16
CA ARG A 30 -7.64 -11.69 -0.31
C ARG A 30 -6.67 -11.23 -1.40
N PHE A 31 -5.46 -10.89 -0.98
CA PHE A 31 -4.33 -10.73 -1.88
C PHE A 31 -4.07 -12.12 -2.45
N ASP A 32 -4.69 -12.42 -3.58
CA ASP A 32 -4.47 -13.66 -4.30
C ASP A 32 -3.08 -13.58 -4.93
N LEU A 33 -2.07 -13.89 -4.12
CA LEU A 33 -0.67 -13.93 -4.55
C LEU A 33 -0.47 -14.92 -5.70
N GLU A 34 -1.40 -15.86 -5.94
CA GLU A 34 -1.38 -16.73 -7.13
C GLU A 34 -1.92 -16.02 -8.39
N SER A 35 -2.71 -14.96 -8.25
CA SER A 35 -3.20 -14.13 -9.38
C SER A 35 -2.17 -13.11 -9.88
N LEU A 36 -1.15 -12.79 -9.08
CA LEU A 36 0.10 -12.20 -9.56
C LEU A 36 0.81 -13.26 -10.40
N SER A 37 0.37 -13.38 -11.66
CA SER A 37 0.85 -14.29 -12.68
C SER A 37 2.37 -14.48 -12.59
N PRO A 38 2.91 -15.69 -12.80
CA PRO A 38 4.35 -15.92 -12.86
C PRO A 38 5.09 -14.89 -13.72
N ALA A 39 4.44 -14.38 -14.78
CA ALA A 39 4.95 -13.31 -15.63
C ALA A 39 5.33 -12.00 -14.88
N ILE A 40 4.65 -11.71 -13.77
CA ILE A 40 4.93 -10.54 -12.92
C ILE A 40 6.07 -10.84 -11.94
N LYS A 41 6.06 -12.03 -11.31
CA LYS A 41 7.07 -12.44 -10.32
C LYS A 41 8.43 -12.76 -10.95
N ASP A 42 8.42 -13.29 -12.17
CA ASP A 42 9.63 -13.62 -12.93
C ASP A 42 10.16 -12.41 -13.73
N HIS A 43 9.48 -11.26 -13.65
CA HIS A 43 9.92 -10.05 -14.34
C HIS A 43 11.24 -9.53 -13.73
N GLU A 44 12.23 -9.25 -14.56
CA GLU A 44 13.58 -8.80 -14.14
C GLU A 44 13.56 -7.57 -13.22
N LYS A 45 12.54 -6.72 -13.35
CA LYS A 45 12.34 -5.51 -12.54
C LYS A 45 11.46 -5.69 -11.31
N TYR A 46 10.89 -6.87 -11.08
CA TYR A 46 9.97 -7.13 -9.98
C TYR A 46 10.63 -6.89 -8.61
N GLN A 47 11.83 -7.43 -8.39
CA GLN A 47 12.55 -7.24 -7.14
C GLN A 47 12.89 -5.76 -6.90
N ALA A 48 13.40 -5.07 -7.93
CA ALA A 48 13.73 -3.65 -7.84
C ALA A 48 12.50 -2.78 -7.54
N LEU A 49 11.34 -3.14 -8.11
CA LEU A 49 10.07 -2.47 -7.83
C LEU A 49 9.63 -2.69 -6.38
N MET A 50 9.70 -3.93 -5.88
CA MET A 50 9.36 -4.24 -4.50
C MET A 50 10.29 -3.56 -3.50
N ASP A 51 11.58 -3.45 -3.79
CA ASP A 51 12.53 -2.72 -2.95
C ASP A 51 12.15 -1.22 -2.87
N VAL A 52 11.75 -0.60 -3.98
CA VAL A 52 11.29 0.79 -3.99
C VAL A 52 9.99 0.97 -3.20
N ILE A 53 9.04 0.03 -3.33
CA ILE A 53 7.79 0.05 -2.56
C ILE A 53 8.09 -0.10 -1.07
N GLN A 54 8.94 -1.04 -0.68
CA GLN A 54 9.32 -1.27 0.72
C GLN A 54 10.00 -0.04 1.32
N VAL A 55 10.96 0.55 0.60
CA VAL A 55 11.65 1.78 1.05
C VAL A 55 10.66 2.95 1.17
N ALA A 56 9.69 3.06 0.25
CA ALA A 56 8.66 4.08 0.32
C ALA A 56 7.74 3.88 1.52
N SER A 57 7.33 2.64 1.80
CA SER A 57 6.52 2.31 2.98
C SER A 57 7.27 2.57 4.29
N ASP A 58 8.53 2.14 4.39
CA ASP A 58 9.35 2.34 5.60
C ASP A 58 9.60 3.83 5.88
N ARG A 59 9.75 4.62 4.82
CA ARG A 59 9.94 6.08 4.91
C ARG A 59 8.62 6.86 4.94
N ASN A 60 7.49 6.16 4.90
CA ASN A 60 6.15 6.74 4.86
C ASN A 60 6.00 7.81 3.76
N LEU A 61 6.56 7.54 2.58
CA LEU A 61 6.53 8.43 1.43
C LEU A 61 5.10 8.60 0.92
N SER A 62 4.83 9.77 0.37
CA SER A 62 3.57 10.03 -0.33
C SER A 62 3.48 9.21 -1.63
N VAL A 63 2.25 9.02 -2.10
CA VAL A 63 1.99 8.31 -3.38
C VAL A 63 2.72 8.99 -4.55
N ALA A 64 2.78 10.32 -4.59
CA ALA A 64 3.48 11.06 -5.63
C ALA A 64 5.00 10.80 -5.63
N GLU A 65 5.61 10.69 -4.44
CA GLU A 65 7.03 10.36 -4.32
C GLU A 65 7.32 8.91 -4.71
N LEU A 66 6.43 7.98 -4.36
CA LEU A 66 6.51 6.59 -4.80
C LEU A 66 6.42 6.50 -6.33
N GLU A 67 5.45 7.16 -6.96
CA GLU A 67 5.32 7.19 -8.42
C GLU A 67 6.58 7.75 -9.10
N SER A 68 7.14 8.83 -8.55
CA SER A 68 8.39 9.40 -9.06
C SER A 68 9.54 8.39 -8.97
N ASN A 69 9.69 7.72 -7.83
CA ASN A 69 10.74 6.71 -7.62
C ASN A 69 10.59 5.50 -8.56
N ILE A 70 9.36 5.04 -8.80
CA ILE A 70 9.09 3.94 -9.75
C ILE A 70 9.45 4.38 -11.17
N ARG A 71 9.12 5.61 -11.58
CA ARG A 71 9.49 6.13 -12.90
C ARG A 71 11.01 6.24 -13.10
N TYR A 72 11.77 6.49 -12.04
CA TYR A 72 13.24 6.47 -12.10
C TYR A 72 13.84 5.08 -12.37
N LEU A 73 13.13 3.99 -12.05
CA LEU A 73 13.54 2.62 -12.42
C LEU A 73 13.36 2.32 -13.92
N GLY A 74 12.77 3.26 -14.68
CA GLY A 74 12.55 3.18 -16.12
C GLY A 74 11.15 2.65 -16.49
N GLU A 75 10.77 2.81 -17.76
CA GLU A 75 9.41 2.55 -18.23
C GLU A 75 8.91 1.12 -17.96
N GLY A 76 9.76 0.10 -18.13
CA GLY A 76 9.37 -1.29 -17.83
C GLY A 76 8.99 -1.55 -16.36
N ALA A 77 9.49 -0.76 -15.40
CA ALA A 77 9.06 -0.87 -14.00
C ALA A 77 7.69 -0.20 -13.79
N TRP A 78 7.43 0.88 -14.54
CA TRP A 78 6.14 1.56 -14.54
C TRP A 78 5.06 0.67 -15.17
N GLU A 79 5.34 0.04 -16.32
CA GLU A 79 4.44 -0.92 -16.97
C GLU A 79 4.11 -2.09 -16.05
N LEU A 80 5.12 -2.68 -15.40
CA LEU A 80 4.92 -3.75 -14.41
C LEU A 80 4.03 -3.29 -13.24
N THR A 81 4.21 -2.05 -12.78
CA THR A 81 3.36 -1.48 -11.72
C THR A 81 1.91 -1.36 -12.17
N GLN A 82 1.67 -0.92 -13.41
CA GLN A 82 0.33 -0.83 -13.98
C GLN A 82 -0.32 -2.21 -14.13
N ASP A 83 0.46 -3.22 -14.54
CA ASP A 83 -0.03 -4.60 -14.66
C ASP A 83 -0.37 -5.22 -13.30
N ILE A 84 0.43 -4.94 -12.27
CA ILE A 84 0.11 -5.30 -10.88
C ILE A 84 -1.21 -4.63 -10.47
N ILE A 85 -1.35 -3.31 -10.63
CA ILE A 85 -2.58 -2.59 -10.25
C ILE A 85 -3.82 -3.18 -10.93
N LYS A 86 -3.73 -3.51 -12.23
CA LYS A 86 -4.81 -4.15 -12.98
C LYS A 86 -5.13 -5.56 -12.48
N ALA A 87 -4.14 -6.31 -12.03
CA ALA A 87 -4.34 -7.66 -11.51
C ALA A 87 -5.01 -7.68 -10.12
N VAL A 88 -4.89 -6.59 -9.33
CA VAL A 88 -5.50 -6.48 -8.00
C VAL A 88 -6.79 -5.64 -7.98
N SER A 89 -7.16 -5.01 -9.10
CA SER A 89 -8.41 -4.22 -9.26
C SER A 89 -9.57 -5.07 -9.77
#